data_AF-A0A2W4RL58-F1
#
_entry.id   AF-A0A2W4RL58-F1
#
_cell.length_a   1.000
_cell.length_b   1.000
_cell.length_c   1.000
_cell.angle_alpha   90.00
_cell.angle_beta   90.00
_cell.angle_gamma   90.00
#
_symmetry.space_group_name_H-M   'P 1'
#
loop_
_entity.id
_entity.type
_entity.pdbx_description
1 polymer ?
#
loop_
_entity_poly.entity_id
_entity_poly.type
_entity_poly.pdbx_seq_one_letter_code
_entity_poly.pdbx_strand_id
1 'polypeptide(L)'
;KKAKLLAIGGATKLDKGLIEHIIDPLTHLVRNSIDHGIEEPLLRLANNKDETGTITLSAIQEAGRILLQVIDDGAGLDRASIMLKARDYGISVSEAMSDEELWEILFTPGFTTEPSITEVSGRGVGMDVVKRNIAAMCGSVHIQSTWGRGTTVTISLPLTLAIFDGMLIKTGGEIYILPLLAVVESLQPNPNQIYEITGNERVIFVRDEYLPLICLHELFGINPQFSNPEDGMVVVVEGLGRKAALLVDSLLGQQQIVVKNIESNYRNIPGISGATILGDGSLSLILDVPSLLGIRSYLDLKQALS
;
A
#
# COMPACT_ATOMS: atom_id res chain seq x y z
N LYS A 1 11.90 -29.69 -5.49
CA LYS A 1 12.83 -28.55 -5.75
C LYS A 1 14.00 -28.50 -4.77
N LYS A 2 15.22 -28.24 -5.28
CA LYS A 2 16.43 -27.94 -4.49
C LYS A 2 16.84 -26.50 -4.78
N ALA A 3 16.98 -25.66 -3.75
CA ALA A 3 17.42 -24.28 -3.90
C ALA A 3 18.34 -23.87 -2.74
N LYS A 4 19.28 -22.96 -3.03
CA LYS A 4 20.14 -22.30 -2.03
C LYS A 4 19.84 -20.81 -1.99
N LEU A 5 19.94 -20.23 -0.80
CA LEU A 5 19.80 -18.79 -0.58
C LEU A 5 21.18 -18.17 -0.43
N LEU A 6 21.47 -17.14 -1.22
CA LEU A 6 22.66 -16.31 -1.11
C LEU A 6 22.25 -14.91 -0.67
N ALA A 7 22.99 -14.32 0.27
CA ALA A 7 22.79 -12.95 0.72
C ALA A 7 24.01 -12.10 0.36
N ILE A 8 23.79 -11.02 -0.39
CA ILE A 8 24.81 -10.06 -0.81
C ILE A 8 24.44 -8.69 -0.24
N GLY A 9 25.43 -7.98 0.31
CA GLY A 9 25.17 -6.65 0.89
C GLY A 9 24.56 -6.67 2.30
N GLY A 10 24.74 -7.76 3.05
CA GLY A 10 24.23 -7.89 4.44
C GLY A 10 24.80 -6.88 5.46
N ALA A 11 25.71 -5.99 5.04
CA ALA A 11 26.21 -4.88 5.85
C ALA A 11 25.44 -3.56 5.63
N THR A 12 24.51 -3.50 4.67
CA THR A 12 23.69 -2.32 4.37
C THR A 12 22.78 -2.03 5.56
N LYS A 13 22.95 -0.86 6.18
CA LYS A 13 22.16 -0.44 7.33
C LYS A 13 20.77 0.01 6.87
N LEU A 14 19.75 -0.67 7.37
CA LEU A 14 18.35 -0.30 7.21
C LEU A 14 17.81 0.21 8.55
N ASP A 15 16.85 1.12 8.50
CA ASP A 15 16.09 1.54 9.67
C ASP A 15 15.26 0.37 10.23
N LYS A 16 15.07 0.33 11.56
CA LYS A 16 14.34 -0.76 12.22
C LYS A 16 12.89 -0.86 11.75
N GLY A 17 12.20 0.27 11.56
CA GLY A 17 10.83 0.27 11.06
C GLY A 17 10.74 -0.25 9.63
N LEU A 18 11.73 0.11 8.79
CA LEU A 18 11.83 -0.42 7.44
C LEU A 18 12.04 -1.94 7.42
N ILE A 19 12.86 -2.47 8.34
CA ILE A 19 13.09 -3.92 8.50
C ILE A 19 11.78 -4.64 8.83
N GLU A 20 11.00 -4.13 9.78
CA GLU A 20 9.75 -4.77 10.20
C GLU A 20 8.74 -4.89 9.05
N HIS A 21 8.61 -3.86 8.21
CA HIS A 21 7.66 -3.83 7.10
C HIS A 21 8.15 -4.53 5.84
N ILE A 22 9.46 -4.68 5.63
CA ILE A 22 10.03 -5.28 4.42
C ILE A 22 10.16 -6.80 4.50
N ILE A 23 10.15 -7.39 5.70
CA ILE A 23 10.28 -8.84 5.91
C ILE A 23 9.17 -9.62 5.18
N ASP A 24 7.92 -9.20 5.32
CA ASP A 24 6.78 -9.89 4.71
C ASP A 24 6.83 -9.85 3.17
N PRO A 25 7.01 -8.69 2.52
CA PRO A 25 7.25 -8.60 1.08
C PRO A 25 8.43 -9.47 0.60
N LEU A 26 9.58 -9.41 1.26
CA LEU A 26 10.75 -10.20 0.85
C LEU A 26 10.50 -11.71 1.00
N THR A 27 9.88 -12.12 2.10
CA THR A 27 9.53 -13.52 2.33
C THR A 27 8.59 -14.03 1.24
N HIS A 28 7.61 -13.22 0.85
CA HIS A 28 6.70 -13.55 -0.25
C HIS A 28 7.44 -13.70 -1.59
N LEU A 29 8.33 -12.77 -1.93
CA LEU A 29 9.10 -12.83 -3.17
C LEU A 29 10.05 -14.05 -3.23
N VAL A 30 10.72 -14.36 -2.11
CA VAL A 30 11.55 -15.57 -1.99
C VAL A 30 10.69 -16.82 -2.15
N ARG A 31 9.51 -16.85 -1.54
CA ARG A 31 8.58 -17.96 -1.69
C ARG A 31 8.12 -18.12 -3.14
N ASN A 32 7.75 -17.04 -3.83
CA ASN A 32 7.39 -17.10 -5.27
C ASN A 32 8.55 -17.62 -6.12
N SER A 33 9.78 -17.24 -5.78
CA SER A 33 10.98 -17.76 -6.44
C SER A 33 11.09 -19.28 -6.25
N ILE A 34 10.81 -19.81 -5.05
CA ILE A 34 10.83 -21.26 -4.79
C ILE A 34 9.64 -21.97 -5.48
N ASP A 35 8.43 -21.48 -5.26
CA ASP A 35 7.19 -22.15 -5.64
C ASP A 35 6.94 -22.10 -7.16
N HIS A 36 7.31 -20.99 -7.81
CA HIS A 36 7.04 -20.76 -9.24
C HIS A 36 8.30 -20.52 -10.08
N GLY A 37 9.33 -19.89 -9.53
CA GLY A 37 10.56 -19.58 -10.27
C GLY A 37 11.44 -20.82 -10.53
N ILE A 38 11.87 -21.49 -9.46
CA ILE A 38 12.82 -22.61 -9.52
C ILE A 38 12.12 -23.86 -10.08
N GLU A 39 12.72 -24.42 -11.12
CA GLU A 39 12.27 -25.65 -11.79
C GLU A 39 12.64 -26.91 -10.97
N GLU A 40 12.04 -28.06 -11.29
CA GLU A 40 12.46 -29.34 -10.70
C GLU A 40 13.87 -29.76 -11.19
N PRO A 41 14.67 -30.47 -10.35
CA PRO A 41 16.04 -30.87 -10.65
C PRO A 41 16.27 -31.44 -12.05
N LEU A 42 15.40 -32.36 -12.48
CA LEU A 42 15.51 -33.02 -13.78
C LEU A 42 15.29 -32.04 -14.95
N LEU A 43 14.35 -31.11 -14.80
CA LEU A 43 14.07 -30.09 -15.81
C LEU A 43 15.21 -29.08 -15.90
N ARG A 44 15.81 -28.72 -14.76
CA ARG A 44 17.00 -27.84 -14.72
C ARG A 44 18.17 -28.45 -15.47
N LEU A 45 18.48 -29.72 -15.21
CA LEU A 45 19.54 -30.43 -15.91
C LEU A 45 19.27 -30.52 -17.42
N ALA A 46 18.02 -30.79 -17.81
CA ALA A 46 17.61 -30.79 -19.22
C ALA A 46 17.80 -29.41 -19.89
N ASN A 47 17.65 -28.33 -19.12
CA ASN A 47 17.85 -26.95 -19.55
C ASN A 47 19.30 -26.44 -19.36
N ASN A 48 20.28 -27.35 -19.14
CA ASN A 48 21.70 -27.03 -18.92
C ASN A 48 21.97 -26.10 -17.71
N LYS A 49 21.15 -26.23 -16.66
CA LYS A 49 21.33 -25.51 -15.38
C LYS A 49 21.82 -26.46 -14.29
N ASP A 50 22.37 -25.89 -13.22
CA ASP A 50 22.70 -26.64 -12.00
C ASP A 50 21.44 -27.29 -11.41
N GLU A 51 21.58 -28.50 -10.87
CA GLU A 51 20.49 -29.22 -10.22
C GLU A 51 19.85 -28.40 -9.08
N THR A 52 20.66 -27.61 -8.38
CA THR A 52 20.25 -26.73 -7.28
C THR A 52 20.04 -25.31 -7.78
N GLY A 53 18.82 -24.79 -7.68
CA GLY A 53 18.50 -23.40 -7.95
C GLY A 53 19.19 -22.42 -7.01
N THR A 54 19.43 -21.20 -7.48
CA THR A 54 20.02 -20.14 -6.68
C THR A 54 19.04 -18.99 -6.56
N ILE A 55 18.73 -18.61 -5.32
CA ILE A 55 17.99 -17.38 -5.02
C ILE A 55 18.97 -16.45 -4.31
N THR A 56 19.13 -15.24 -4.82
CA THR A 56 20.03 -14.22 -4.31
C THR A 56 19.23 -13.05 -3.78
N LEU A 57 19.42 -12.75 -2.49
CA LEU A 57 18.97 -11.51 -1.86
C LEU A 57 20.12 -10.52 -1.88
N SER A 58 19.98 -9.42 -2.62
CA SER A 58 20.97 -8.36 -2.71
C SER A 58 20.42 -7.08 -2.06
N ALA A 59 21.25 -6.37 -1.29
CA ALA A 59 20.94 -5.05 -0.76
C ALA A 59 22.07 -4.07 -1.11
N ILE A 60 21.78 -3.11 -1.99
CA ILE A 60 22.74 -2.13 -2.50
C ILE A 60 22.24 -0.73 -2.16
N GLN A 61 23.15 0.13 -1.69
CA GLN A 61 22.84 1.55 -1.48
C GLN A 61 23.37 2.36 -2.65
N GLU A 62 22.48 3.03 -3.39
CA GLU A 62 22.81 3.83 -4.57
C GLU A 62 21.98 5.12 -4.60
N ALA A 63 22.64 6.25 -4.88
CA ALA A 63 21.98 7.55 -5.08
C ALA A 63 20.95 7.96 -3.99
N GLY A 64 21.23 7.67 -2.71
CA GLY A 64 20.34 8.01 -1.60
C GLY A 64 19.11 7.08 -1.45
N ARG A 65 19.11 5.96 -2.17
CA ARG A 65 18.11 4.89 -2.08
C ARG A 65 18.76 3.57 -1.69
N ILE A 66 17.95 2.67 -1.16
CA ILE A 66 18.29 1.27 -0.94
C ILE A 66 17.58 0.46 -2.02
N LEU A 67 18.36 -0.26 -2.81
CA LEU A 67 17.90 -1.23 -3.79
C LEU A 67 17.99 -2.63 -3.17
N LEU A 68 16.84 -3.22 -2.89
CA LEU A 68 16.73 -4.62 -2.47
C LEU A 68 16.33 -5.44 -3.69
N GLN A 69 17.06 -6.51 -3.98
CA GLN A 69 16.78 -7.37 -5.14
C GLN A 69 16.59 -8.80 -4.69
N VAL A 70 15.55 -9.44 -5.21
CA VAL A 70 15.33 -10.89 -5.14
C VAL A 70 15.57 -11.43 -6.55
N ILE A 71 16.64 -12.20 -6.72
CA ILE A 71 17.10 -12.71 -8.01
C ILE A 71 17.05 -14.22 -7.98
N ASP A 72 16.31 -14.85 -8.89
CA ASP A 72 16.32 -16.29 -9.09
C ASP A 72 16.95 -16.67 -10.44
N ASP A 73 17.50 -17.87 -10.53
CA ASP A 73 17.98 -18.50 -11.78
C ASP A 73 16.95 -19.50 -12.36
N GLY A 74 15.68 -19.21 -12.11
CA GLY A 74 14.54 -20.05 -12.45
C GLY A 74 14.15 -20.03 -13.93
N ALA A 75 12.94 -20.46 -14.23
CA ALA A 75 12.41 -20.48 -15.59
C ALA A 75 12.14 -19.08 -16.16
N GLY A 76 12.04 -18.06 -15.31
CA GLY A 76 11.52 -16.75 -15.73
C GLY A 76 10.00 -16.75 -15.91
N LEU A 77 9.45 -15.60 -16.29
CA LEU A 77 8.01 -15.40 -16.47
C LEU A 77 7.56 -15.80 -17.87
N ASP A 78 6.47 -16.56 -17.93
CA ASP A 78 5.85 -16.98 -19.20
C ASP A 78 4.96 -15.87 -19.75
N ARG A 79 5.50 -15.14 -20.72
CA ARG A 79 4.79 -14.07 -21.43
C ARG A 79 3.45 -14.53 -22.01
N ALA A 80 3.42 -15.68 -22.68
CA ALA A 80 2.22 -16.15 -23.37
C ALA A 80 1.12 -16.52 -22.37
N SER A 81 1.49 -17.24 -21.30
CA SER A 81 0.54 -17.60 -20.24
C SER A 81 -0.02 -16.37 -19.51
N ILE A 82 0.82 -15.37 -19.22
CA ILE A 82 0.38 -14.14 -18.53
C ILE A 82 -0.54 -13.32 -19.44
N MET A 83 -0.23 -13.20 -20.73
CA MET A 83 -1.09 -12.55 -21.72
C MET A 83 -2.49 -13.19 -21.81
N LEU A 84 -2.55 -14.53 -21.86
CA LEU A 84 -3.82 -15.26 -21.89
C LEU A 84 -4.63 -15.00 -20.63
N LYS A 85 -4.01 -15.11 -19.45
CA LYS A 85 -4.68 -14.83 -18.17
C LYS A 85 -5.15 -13.39 -18.04
N ALA A 86 -4.37 -12.43 -18.53
CA ALA A 86 -4.75 -11.02 -18.53
C ALA A 86 -6.02 -10.79 -19.37
N ARG A 87 -6.12 -11.43 -20.54
CA ARG A 87 -7.34 -11.37 -21.38
C ARG A 87 -8.55 -11.98 -20.66
N ASP A 88 -8.38 -13.15 -20.05
CA ASP A 88 -9.45 -13.83 -19.32
C ASP A 88 -9.92 -13.02 -18.10
N TYR A 89 -9.01 -12.27 -17.47
CA TYR A 89 -9.30 -11.35 -16.37
C TYR A 89 -9.93 -10.02 -16.83
N GLY A 90 -10.06 -9.78 -18.15
CA GLY A 90 -10.63 -8.56 -18.71
C GLY A 90 -9.65 -7.40 -18.86
N ILE A 91 -8.34 -7.64 -18.72
CA ILE A 91 -7.30 -6.64 -18.93
C ILE A 91 -6.94 -6.59 -20.42
N SER A 92 -6.99 -5.40 -21.00
CA SER A 92 -6.64 -5.19 -22.41
C SER A 92 -5.13 -5.35 -22.60
N VAL A 93 -4.73 -6.41 -23.30
CA VAL A 93 -3.33 -6.68 -23.62
C VAL A 93 -3.10 -6.81 -25.13
N SER A 94 -1.98 -6.28 -25.59
CA SER A 94 -1.57 -6.27 -27.00
C SER A 94 -0.26 -7.05 -27.17
N GLU A 95 -0.08 -7.71 -28.31
CA GLU A 95 1.18 -8.39 -28.62
C GLU A 95 2.36 -7.43 -28.72
N ALA A 96 2.09 -6.14 -29.03
CA ALA A 96 3.08 -5.07 -29.11
C ALA A 96 3.50 -4.49 -27.75
N MET A 97 2.85 -4.91 -26.65
CA MET A 97 3.18 -4.45 -25.28
C MET A 97 4.61 -4.83 -24.91
N SER A 98 5.32 -4.01 -24.13
CA SER A 98 6.67 -4.40 -23.68
C SER A 98 6.61 -5.53 -22.63
N ASP A 99 7.73 -6.14 -22.30
CA ASP A 99 7.79 -7.10 -21.19
C ASP A 99 7.55 -6.39 -19.86
N GLU A 100 8.11 -5.19 -19.68
CA GLU A 100 7.93 -4.38 -18.48
C GLU A 100 6.45 -4.03 -18.24
N GLU A 101 5.74 -3.57 -19.28
CA GLU A 101 4.31 -3.25 -19.20
C GLU A 101 3.47 -4.49 -18.85
N LEU A 102 3.85 -5.65 -19.38
CA LEU A 102 3.17 -6.90 -19.08
C LEU A 102 3.40 -7.35 -17.64
N TRP A 103 4.63 -7.21 -17.12
CA TRP A 103 4.93 -7.57 -15.73
C TRP A 103 4.24 -6.66 -14.73
N GLU A 104 3.98 -5.41 -15.08
CA GLU A 104 3.18 -4.50 -14.23
C GLU A 104 1.77 -5.03 -13.96
N ILE A 105 1.20 -5.82 -14.88
CA ILE A 105 -0.12 -6.46 -14.71
C ILE A 105 -0.12 -7.43 -13.52
N LEU A 106 1.02 -8.04 -13.19
CA LEU A 106 1.13 -8.94 -12.04
C LEU A 106 0.81 -8.26 -10.72
N PHE A 107 0.93 -6.92 -10.65
CA PHE A 107 0.56 -6.15 -9.47
C PHE A 107 -0.91 -5.72 -9.44
N THR A 108 -1.72 -6.12 -10.41
CA THR A 108 -3.15 -5.79 -10.44
C THR A 108 -3.87 -6.49 -9.28
N PRO A 109 -4.70 -5.79 -8.49
CA PRO A 109 -5.43 -6.38 -7.38
C PRO A 109 -6.21 -7.63 -7.79
N GLY A 110 -5.99 -8.73 -7.08
CA GLY A 110 -6.68 -10.00 -7.35
C GLY A 110 -6.21 -10.74 -8.62
N PHE A 111 -5.22 -10.23 -9.34
CA PHE A 111 -4.59 -10.97 -10.44
C PHE A 111 -3.64 -12.04 -9.87
N THR A 112 -3.77 -13.27 -10.36
CA THR A 112 -2.89 -14.38 -9.97
C THR A 112 -2.54 -15.24 -11.18
N THR A 113 -1.31 -15.73 -11.17
CA THR A 113 -0.81 -16.69 -12.16
C THR A 113 -1.11 -18.14 -11.77
N GLU A 114 -1.77 -18.41 -10.64
CA GLU A 114 -2.21 -19.76 -10.28
C GLU A 114 -3.58 -20.10 -10.88
N PRO A 115 -3.83 -21.36 -11.30
CA PRO A 115 -5.12 -21.81 -11.83
C PRO A 115 -6.18 -22.11 -10.76
N SER A 116 -5.80 -22.23 -9.48
CA SER A 116 -6.72 -22.55 -8.37
C SER A 116 -6.46 -21.67 -7.17
N ILE A 117 -7.52 -21.10 -6.58
CA ILE A 117 -7.45 -20.41 -5.29
C ILE A 117 -7.19 -21.46 -4.20
N THR A 118 -5.93 -21.70 -3.83
CA THR A 118 -5.61 -22.58 -2.70
C THR A 118 -5.65 -21.82 -1.37
N GLU A 119 -6.34 -22.38 -0.37
CA GLU A 119 -6.51 -21.82 0.98
C GLU A 119 -5.19 -21.52 1.73
N VAL A 120 -4.05 -22.04 1.27
CA VAL A 120 -2.74 -21.79 1.87
C VAL A 120 -2.16 -20.40 1.51
N SER A 121 -2.72 -19.72 0.51
CA SER A 121 -2.49 -18.29 0.22
C SER A 121 -3.44 -17.37 1.01
N GLY A 122 -4.25 -17.94 1.92
CA GLY A 122 -5.34 -17.33 2.70
C GLY A 122 -4.97 -16.25 3.72
N ARG A 123 -3.84 -15.55 3.55
CA ARG A 123 -3.58 -14.25 4.21
C ARG A 123 -3.70 -13.07 3.26
N GLY A 124 -4.08 -13.29 2.00
CA GLY A 124 -4.28 -12.23 1.03
C GLY A 124 -2.98 -11.58 0.55
N VAL A 125 -1.84 -12.28 0.56
CA VAL A 125 -0.58 -11.71 0.08
C VAL A 125 -0.40 -12.07 -1.39
N GLY A 126 -1.00 -11.27 -2.26
CA GLY A 126 -0.69 -11.25 -3.69
C GLY A 126 0.44 -10.27 -4.00
N MET A 127 0.88 -10.25 -5.26
CA MET A 127 1.84 -9.24 -5.72
C MET A 127 1.28 -7.81 -5.58
N ASP A 128 -0.04 -7.63 -5.63
CA ASP A 128 -0.72 -6.37 -5.33
C ASP A 128 -0.50 -5.89 -3.89
N VAL A 129 -0.49 -6.80 -2.92
CA VAL A 129 -0.17 -6.50 -1.52
C VAL A 129 1.30 -6.19 -1.34
N VAL A 130 2.19 -6.90 -2.04
CA VAL A 130 3.61 -6.55 -2.09
C VAL A 130 3.81 -5.11 -2.58
N LYS A 131 3.19 -4.73 -3.71
CA LYS A 131 3.28 -3.37 -4.27
C LYS A 131 2.74 -2.32 -3.30
N ARG A 132 1.61 -2.60 -2.65
CA ARG A 132 0.98 -1.70 -1.68
C ARG A 132 1.86 -1.48 -0.44
N ASN A 133 2.40 -2.55 0.13
CA ASN A 133 3.29 -2.46 1.30
C ASN A 133 4.54 -1.65 0.95
N ILE A 134 5.12 -1.87 -0.22
CA ILE A 134 6.28 -1.12 -0.70
C ILE A 134 5.94 0.35 -0.95
N ALA A 135 4.79 0.64 -1.55
CA ALA A 135 4.32 2.01 -1.78
C ALA A 135 4.06 2.76 -0.45
N ALA A 136 3.54 2.08 0.57
CA ALA A 136 3.34 2.65 1.91
C ALA A 136 4.66 3.06 2.58
N MET A 137 5.78 2.44 2.20
CA MET A 137 7.14 2.83 2.60
C MET A 137 7.77 3.89 1.68
N CYS A 138 6.97 4.57 0.85
CA CYS A 138 7.42 5.49 -0.21
C CYS A 138 8.42 4.85 -1.18
N GLY A 139 8.28 3.53 -1.37
CA GLY A 139 9.09 2.72 -2.26
C GLY A 139 8.46 2.52 -3.63
N SER A 140 9.23 1.89 -4.51
CA SER A 140 8.75 1.33 -5.77
C SER A 140 9.24 -0.10 -5.93
N VAL A 141 8.53 -0.90 -6.72
CA VAL A 141 8.89 -2.27 -7.05
C VAL A 141 8.80 -2.47 -8.55
N HIS A 142 9.76 -3.18 -9.12
CA HIS A 142 9.83 -3.47 -10.55
C HIS A 142 10.29 -4.90 -10.78
N ILE A 143 9.85 -5.51 -11.88
CA ILE A 143 10.15 -6.89 -12.25
C ILE A 143 10.87 -6.89 -13.60
N GLN A 144 12.00 -7.59 -13.65
CA GLN A 144 12.69 -7.93 -14.87
C GLN A 144 12.78 -9.44 -14.95
N SER A 145 12.41 -10.02 -16.07
CA SER A 145 12.44 -11.48 -16.23
C SER A 145 12.86 -11.84 -17.64
N THR A 146 13.56 -12.96 -17.77
CA THR A 146 13.92 -13.51 -19.07
C THR A 146 13.67 -15.01 -19.05
N TRP A 147 12.87 -15.48 -20.01
CA TRP A 147 12.52 -16.89 -20.13
C TRP A 147 13.78 -17.76 -20.22
N GLY A 148 13.80 -18.84 -19.45
CA GLY A 148 14.93 -19.75 -19.29
C GLY A 148 16.10 -19.22 -18.46
N ARG A 149 16.10 -17.94 -18.03
CA ARG A 149 17.21 -17.36 -17.25
C ARG A 149 16.85 -17.00 -15.82
N GLY A 150 15.58 -16.71 -15.55
CA GLY A 150 15.08 -16.41 -14.22
C GLY A 150 14.47 -15.01 -14.12
N THR A 151 14.19 -14.60 -12.90
CA THR A 151 13.52 -13.34 -12.59
C THR A 151 14.31 -12.53 -11.56
N THR A 152 14.28 -11.21 -11.73
CA THR A 152 14.79 -10.22 -10.79
C THR A 152 13.66 -9.29 -10.38
N VAL A 153 13.32 -9.29 -9.10
CA VAL A 153 12.40 -8.31 -8.51
C VAL A 153 13.23 -7.29 -7.75
N THR A 154 13.14 -6.02 -8.16
CA THR A 154 13.88 -4.92 -7.54
C THR A 154 12.91 -4.03 -6.77
N ILE A 155 13.17 -3.86 -5.48
CA ILE A 155 12.50 -2.94 -4.57
C ILE A 155 13.42 -1.75 -4.33
N SER A 156 12.93 -0.53 -4.56
CA SER A 156 13.67 0.69 -4.35
C SER A 156 13.06 1.52 -3.22
N LEU A 157 13.77 1.68 -2.11
CA LEU A 157 13.32 2.37 -0.90
C LEU A 157 14.17 3.62 -0.63
N PRO A 158 13.61 4.69 -0.06
CA PRO A 158 14.42 5.81 0.43
C PRO A 158 15.32 5.37 1.61
N LEU A 159 16.50 5.98 1.74
CA LEU A 159 17.49 5.64 2.77
C LEU A 159 17.12 6.10 4.19
N THR A 160 16.19 7.04 4.34
CA THR A 160 15.89 7.73 5.61
C THR A 160 14.46 7.48 6.09
N LEU A 161 14.19 7.85 7.36
CA LEU A 161 12.83 8.00 7.92
C LEU A 161 11.90 8.63 6.88
N ALA A 162 10.72 8.03 6.69
CA ALA A 162 9.74 8.51 5.74
C ALA A 162 9.26 9.90 6.17
N ILE A 163 9.81 10.92 5.52
CA ILE A 163 9.31 12.29 5.58
C ILE A 163 8.32 12.44 4.44
N PHE A 164 7.10 12.85 4.75
CA PHE A 164 6.11 13.22 3.75
C PHE A 164 5.41 14.51 4.15
N ASP A 165 4.84 15.20 3.17
CA ASP A 165 4.04 16.40 3.43
C ASP A 165 2.67 15.97 3.96
N GLY A 166 2.35 16.42 5.18
CA GLY A 166 1.09 16.19 5.84
C GLY A 166 0.31 17.47 6.02
N MET A 167 -1.01 17.42 5.84
CA MET A 167 -1.93 18.46 6.25
C MET A 167 -2.40 18.20 7.68
N LEU A 168 -2.12 19.15 8.58
CA LEU A 168 -2.57 19.10 9.96
C LEU A 168 -4.04 19.52 10.00
N ILE A 169 -4.88 18.62 10.47
CA ILE A 169 -6.32 18.84 10.63
C ILE A 169 -6.68 18.69 12.10
N LYS A 170 -7.63 19.48 12.57
CA LYS A 170 -8.11 19.42 13.95
C LYS A 170 -9.51 18.84 13.99
N THR A 171 -9.77 17.96 14.94
CA THR A 171 -11.11 17.42 15.23
C THR A 171 -11.24 17.25 16.74
N GLY A 172 -12.19 17.95 17.34
CA GLY A 172 -12.30 18.14 18.79
C GLY A 172 -11.04 18.80 19.37
N GLY A 173 -10.49 18.18 20.41
CA GLY A 173 -9.23 18.58 21.02
C GLY A 173 -7.97 18.06 20.32
N GLU A 174 -8.13 17.16 19.34
CA GLU A 174 -7.04 16.35 18.80
C GLU A 174 -6.58 16.85 17.43
N ILE A 175 -5.28 16.66 17.16
CA ILE A 175 -4.67 16.96 15.87
C ILE A 175 -4.38 15.64 15.15
N TYR A 176 -4.83 15.56 13.90
CA TYR A 176 -4.57 14.46 12.99
C TYR A 176 -3.76 14.95 11.79
N ILE A 177 -3.09 14.01 11.13
CA ILE A 177 -2.29 14.28 9.95
C ILE A 177 -2.89 13.54 8.78
N LEU A 178 -3.24 14.29 7.75
CA LEU A 178 -3.72 13.76 6.49
C LEU A 178 -2.59 13.82 5.46
N PRO A 179 -2.21 12.70 4.81
CA PRO A 179 -1.22 12.72 3.74
C PRO A 179 -1.63 13.68 2.63
N LEU A 180 -0.80 14.68 2.32
CA LEU A 180 -1.14 15.72 1.35
C LEU A 180 -1.37 15.14 -0.05
N LEU A 181 -0.69 14.04 -0.39
CA LEU A 181 -0.90 13.30 -1.65
C LEU A 181 -2.32 12.77 -1.82
N ALA A 182 -3.05 12.55 -0.73
CA ALA A 182 -4.44 12.09 -0.76
C ALA A 182 -5.43 13.26 -0.78
N VAL A 183 -4.98 14.51 -0.60
CA VAL A 183 -5.84 15.70 -0.55
C VAL A 183 -6.06 16.23 -1.95
N VAL A 184 -7.32 16.31 -2.37
CA VAL A 184 -7.71 16.91 -3.65
C VAL A 184 -7.95 18.41 -3.49
N GLU A 185 -8.78 18.77 -2.52
CA GLU A 185 -9.10 20.16 -2.18
C GLU A 185 -9.69 20.28 -0.78
N SER A 186 -9.80 21.50 -0.27
CA SER A 186 -10.53 21.79 0.96
C SER A 186 -11.44 23.00 0.79
N LEU A 187 -12.57 22.99 1.49
CA LEU A 187 -13.58 24.03 1.42
C LEU A 187 -14.41 24.08 2.70
N GLN A 188 -14.98 25.25 3.00
CA GLN A 188 -16.03 25.35 3.99
C GLN A 188 -17.37 24.99 3.32
N PRO A 189 -18.13 24.02 3.84
CA PRO A 189 -19.37 23.60 3.20
C PRO A 189 -20.49 24.61 3.45
N ASN A 190 -21.31 24.86 2.44
CA ASN A 190 -22.58 25.57 2.61
C ASN A 190 -23.68 24.59 3.04
N PRO A 191 -24.72 25.05 3.77
CA PRO A 191 -25.82 24.19 4.22
C PRO A 191 -26.51 23.46 3.05
N ASN A 192 -26.68 24.15 1.91
CA ASN A 192 -27.33 23.61 0.71
C ASN A 192 -26.47 22.60 -0.07
N GLN A 193 -25.23 22.34 0.38
CA GLN A 193 -24.36 21.35 -0.25
C GLN A 193 -24.45 19.99 0.45
N ILE A 194 -25.02 19.91 1.65
CA ILE A 194 -25.06 18.70 2.46
C ILE A 194 -26.45 18.08 2.38
N TYR A 195 -26.51 16.80 2.06
CA TYR A 195 -27.75 16.06 1.89
C TYR A 195 -27.71 14.81 2.78
N GLU A 196 -28.77 14.60 3.55
CA GLU A 196 -28.97 13.35 4.28
C GLU A 196 -29.66 12.32 3.37
N ILE A 197 -29.11 11.11 3.34
CA ILE A 197 -29.65 9.94 2.66
C ILE A 197 -30.27 9.01 3.71
N THR A 198 -30.99 7.99 3.26
CA THR A 198 -31.54 6.93 4.11
C THR A 198 -30.44 6.27 4.95
N GLY A 199 -30.67 6.12 6.27
CA GLY A 199 -29.77 5.37 7.16
C GLY A 199 -28.67 6.19 7.84
N ASN A 200 -28.87 7.50 8.06
CA ASN A 200 -27.88 8.43 8.66
C ASN A 200 -26.60 8.64 7.83
N GLU A 201 -26.60 8.23 6.57
CA GLU A 201 -25.51 8.56 5.64
C GLU A 201 -25.68 9.98 5.13
N ARG A 202 -24.57 10.72 5.06
CA ARG A 202 -24.53 12.08 4.53
C ARG A 202 -23.67 12.11 3.29
N VAL A 203 -24.10 12.92 2.32
CA VAL A 203 -23.31 13.25 1.13
C VAL A 203 -23.17 14.75 1.01
N ILE A 204 -22.09 15.18 0.36
CA ILE A 204 -21.85 16.58 0.03
C ILE A 204 -21.67 16.75 -1.47
N PHE A 205 -22.26 17.81 -2.03
CA PHE A 205 -22.12 18.17 -3.43
C PHE A 205 -20.97 19.15 -3.64
N VAL A 206 -19.92 18.71 -4.34
CA VAL A 206 -18.69 19.46 -4.61
C VAL A 206 -18.33 19.33 -6.08
N ARG A 207 -18.18 20.46 -6.78
CA ARG A 207 -17.76 20.54 -8.21
C ARG A 207 -18.49 19.52 -9.12
N ASP A 208 -19.82 19.51 -9.04
CA ASP A 208 -20.69 18.65 -9.85
C ASP A 208 -20.65 17.15 -9.51
N GLU A 209 -20.06 16.77 -8.38
CA GLU A 209 -19.96 15.39 -7.89
C GLU A 209 -20.57 15.27 -6.48
N TYR A 210 -21.32 14.19 -6.23
CA TYR A 210 -21.80 13.82 -4.89
C TYR A 210 -20.76 12.92 -4.21
N LEU A 211 -20.21 13.39 -3.10
CA LEU A 211 -19.19 12.69 -2.34
C LEU A 211 -19.74 12.21 -0.99
N PRO A 212 -19.43 10.97 -0.55
CA PRO A 212 -19.71 10.53 0.81
C PRO A 212 -19.07 11.48 1.83
N LEU A 213 -19.84 11.96 2.79
CA LEU A 213 -19.36 12.82 3.88
C LEU A 213 -19.04 11.96 5.10
N ILE A 214 -17.75 11.81 5.40
CA ILE A 214 -17.23 11.07 6.54
C ILE A 214 -16.94 12.06 7.66
N CYS A 215 -17.63 11.93 8.78
CA CYS A 215 -17.39 12.76 9.96
C CYS A 215 -16.33 12.11 10.85
N LEU A 216 -15.13 12.72 10.92
CA LEU A 216 -14.01 12.12 11.67
C LEU A 216 -14.29 11.99 13.17
N HIS A 217 -15.02 12.95 13.74
CA HIS A 217 -15.39 12.91 15.16
C HIS A 217 -16.27 11.70 15.48
N GLU A 218 -17.21 11.38 14.59
CA GLU A 218 -18.10 10.23 14.67
C GLU A 218 -17.31 8.91 14.54
N LEU A 219 -16.38 8.88 13.60
CA LEU A 219 -15.54 7.72 13.33
C LEU A 219 -14.67 7.33 14.53
N PHE A 220 -14.05 8.33 15.16
CA PHE A 220 -13.12 8.12 16.26
C PHE A 220 -13.78 8.26 17.66
N GLY A 221 -15.09 8.51 17.73
CA GLY A 221 -15.80 8.67 18.99
C GLY A 221 -15.36 9.91 19.79
N ILE A 222 -15.00 11.00 19.10
CA ILE A 222 -14.51 12.25 19.68
C ILE A 222 -15.67 13.24 19.78
N ASN A 223 -15.67 14.07 20.82
CA ASN A 223 -16.58 15.21 20.88
C ASN A 223 -16.07 16.31 19.93
N PRO A 224 -16.80 16.65 18.85
CA PRO A 224 -16.37 17.71 17.94
C PRO A 224 -16.48 19.08 18.59
N GLN A 225 -15.72 20.05 18.08
CA GLN A 225 -15.89 21.45 18.48
C GLN A 225 -17.22 22.02 17.97
N PHE A 226 -17.68 21.56 16.80
CA PHE A 226 -18.94 21.98 16.19
C PHE A 226 -19.83 20.78 15.88
N SER A 227 -21.11 20.89 16.18
CA SER A 227 -22.10 19.85 15.84
C SER A 227 -22.67 20.04 14.42
N ASN A 228 -22.66 21.27 13.92
CA ASN A 228 -23.14 21.57 12.57
C ASN A 228 -21.96 21.49 11.58
N PRO A 229 -22.10 20.73 10.48
CA PRO A 229 -21.04 20.62 9.48
C PRO A 229 -20.60 21.94 8.81
N GLU A 230 -21.49 22.93 8.75
CA GLU A 230 -21.24 24.27 8.14
C GLU A 230 -20.24 25.13 8.91
N ASP A 231 -20.07 24.84 10.20
CA ASP A 231 -19.12 25.54 11.07
C ASP A 231 -17.70 24.94 11.01
N GLY A 232 -17.55 23.79 10.35
CA GLY A 232 -16.28 23.10 10.14
C GLY A 232 -15.67 23.32 8.77
N MET A 233 -14.69 22.48 8.43
CA MET A 233 -14.09 22.39 7.11
C MET A 233 -14.27 21.00 6.53
N VAL A 234 -14.43 20.93 5.22
CA VAL A 234 -14.43 19.69 4.45
C VAL A 234 -13.13 19.56 3.70
N VAL A 235 -12.50 18.40 3.80
CA VAL A 235 -11.33 18.02 3.00
C VAL A 235 -11.73 16.90 2.05
N VAL A 236 -11.68 17.17 0.75
CA VAL A 236 -11.89 16.14 -0.26
C VAL A 236 -10.62 15.32 -0.39
N VAL A 237 -10.76 14.02 -0.23
CA VAL A 237 -9.65 13.06 -0.30
C VAL A 237 -9.91 11.99 -1.35
N GLU A 238 -8.83 11.50 -1.96
CA GLU A 238 -8.86 10.43 -2.95
C GLU A 238 -7.88 9.31 -2.58
N GLY A 239 -8.34 8.07 -2.73
CA GLY A 239 -7.51 6.88 -2.51
C GLY A 239 -8.11 5.67 -3.22
N LEU A 240 -7.25 4.88 -3.87
CA LEU A 240 -7.66 3.69 -4.63
C LEU A 240 -8.77 3.97 -5.67
N GLY A 241 -8.72 5.14 -6.32
CA GLY A 241 -9.70 5.57 -7.32
C GLY A 241 -11.09 5.92 -6.76
N ARG A 242 -11.22 6.07 -5.43
CA ARG A 242 -12.45 6.49 -4.76
C ARG A 242 -12.21 7.84 -4.08
N LYS A 243 -13.24 8.69 -4.08
CA LYS A 243 -13.23 9.98 -3.38
C LYS A 243 -14.21 10.00 -2.21
N ALA A 244 -13.89 10.76 -1.18
CA ALA A 244 -14.81 11.13 -0.11
C ALA A 244 -14.47 12.52 0.43
N ALA A 245 -15.39 13.07 1.22
CA ALA A 245 -15.24 14.32 1.93
C ALA A 245 -15.09 14.04 3.43
N LEU A 246 -13.98 14.46 4.03
CA LEU A 246 -13.76 14.38 5.47
C LEU A 246 -14.22 15.67 6.13
N LEU A 247 -15.19 15.59 7.05
CA LEU A 247 -15.58 16.71 7.90
C LEU A 247 -14.64 16.81 9.11
N VAL A 248 -14.01 17.98 9.27
CA VAL A 248 -13.08 18.33 10.35
C VAL A 248 -13.44 19.68 10.94
N ASP A 249 -12.91 20.02 12.11
CA ASP A 249 -13.21 21.32 12.74
C ASP A 249 -12.39 22.44 12.09
N SER A 250 -11.11 22.20 11.77
CA SER A 250 -10.26 23.20 11.10
C SER A 250 -9.01 22.60 10.46
N LEU A 251 -8.42 23.35 9.53
CA LEU A 251 -7.10 23.09 8.96
C LEU A 251 -6.05 23.97 9.64
N LEU A 252 -5.01 23.36 10.19
CA LEU A 252 -3.94 24.06 10.90
C LEU A 252 -2.76 24.42 10.00
N GLY A 253 -2.62 23.75 8.86
CA GLY A 253 -1.60 24.04 7.85
C GLY A 253 -0.95 22.78 7.30
N GLN A 254 0.17 22.97 6.61
CA GLN A 254 0.98 21.90 6.02
C GLN A 254 2.33 21.83 6.73
N GLN A 255 2.82 20.62 6.97
CA GLN A 255 4.14 20.40 7.55
C GLN A 255 4.76 19.11 7.02
N GLN A 256 6.09 19.09 6.94
CA GLN A 256 6.82 17.84 6.77
C GLN A 256 6.75 17.01 8.05
N ILE A 257 6.27 15.78 7.89
CA ILE A 257 6.00 14.85 8.99
C ILE A 257 6.99 13.69 8.92
N VAL A 258 7.64 13.42 10.05
CA VAL A 258 8.47 12.23 10.24
C VAL A 258 7.57 11.12 10.79
N VAL A 259 7.32 10.08 10.00
CA VAL A 259 6.53 8.93 10.50
C VAL A 259 7.31 8.22 11.59
N LYS A 260 6.67 7.99 12.74
CA LYS A 260 7.12 7.03 13.75
C LYS A 260 6.15 5.86 13.78
N ASN A 261 6.69 4.64 13.69
CA ASN A 261 5.88 3.45 13.86
C ASN A 261 5.36 3.42 15.30
N ILE A 262 4.06 3.19 15.47
CA ILE A 262 3.47 3.02 16.80
C ILE A 262 3.86 1.61 17.24
N GLU A 263 4.71 1.50 18.26
CA GLU A 263 5.23 0.21 18.73
C GLU A 263 4.12 -0.79 19.09
N SER A 264 4.49 -2.08 19.13
CA SER A 264 3.68 -3.32 19.27
C SER A 264 2.62 -3.39 20.39
N ASN A 265 2.41 -2.33 21.17
CA ASN A 265 1.37 -2.23 22.19
C ASN A 265 0.07 -1.57 21.70
N TYR A 266 0.05 -0.99 20.49
CA TYR A 266 -1.18 -0.45 19.91
C TYR A 266 -1.83 -1.47 18.97
N ARG A 267 -3.05 -1.85 19.29
CA ARG A 267 -3.92 -2.62 18.38
C ARG A 267 -4.09 -1.82 17.09
N ASN A 268 -4.12 -2.51 15.95
CA ASN A 268 -4.35 -1.91 14.63
C ASN A 268 -5.68 -1.12 14.67
N ILE A 269 -5.62 0.22 14.68
CA ILE A 269 -6.80 1.09 14.74
C ILE A 269 -7.27 1.35 13.31
N PRO A 270 -8.48 0.91 12.91
CA PRO A 270 -9.01 1.19 11.58
C PRO A 270 -8.98 2.69 11.28
N GLY A 271 -8.40 3.07 10.14
CA GLY A 271 -8.30 4.47 9.69
C GLY A 271 -7.02 5.21 10.14
N ILE A 272 -6.09 4.56 10.84
CA ILE A 272 -4.80 5.13 11.26
C ILE A 272 -3.63 4.34 10.64
N SER A 273 -2.70 5.03 9.96
CA SER A 273 -1.50 4.41 9.38
C SER A 273 -0.25 4.52 10.24
N GLY A 274 -0.25 5.41 11.23
CA GLY A 274 0.90 5.64 12.11
C GLY A 274 0.73 6.85 13.01
N ALA A 275 1.83 7.29 13.63
CA ALA A 275 1.86 8.50 14.43
C ALA A 275 3.11 9.34 14.14
N THR A 276 3.09 10.58 14.59
CA THR A 276 4.27 11.44 14.62
C THR A 276 4.32 12.22 15.91
N ILE A 277 5.47 12.87 16.15
CA ILE A 277 5.63 13.87 17.18
C ILE A 277 5.69 15.24 16.49
N LEU A 278 4.78 16.14 16.83
CA LEU A 278 4.75 17.50 16.32
C LEU A 278 5.88 18.34 16.94
N GLY A 279 6.12 19.54 16.40
CA GLY A 279 7.22 20.41 16.84
C GLY A 279 7.13 20.86 18.31
N ASP A 280 5.94 20.82 18.88
CA ASP A 280 5.66 21.10 20.30
C ASP A 280 5.81 19.87 21.21
N GLY A 281 6.18 18.72 20.66
CA GLY A 281 6.34 17.46 21.38
C GLY A 281 5.05 16.64 21.56
N SER A 282 3.91 17.14 21.08
CA SER A 282 2.65 16.40 21.13
C SER A 282 2.63 15.23 20.13
N LEU A 283 1.90 14.16 20.48
CA LEU A 283 1.70 13.02 19.61
C LEU A 283 0.50 13.30 18.69
N SER A 284 0.63 13.02 17.40
CA SER A 284 -0.47 13.14 16.44
C SER A 284 -0.56 11.88 15.58
N LEU A 285 -1.79 11.48 15.23
CA LEU A 285 -2.06 10.27 14.46
C LEU A 285 -2.16 10.59 12.96
N ILE A 286 -1.61 9.72 12.13
CA ILE A 286 -1.63 9.82 10.67
C ILE A 286 -2.81 9.00 10.13
N LEU A 287 -3.65 9.61 9.31
CA LEU A 287 -4.83 8.98 8.74
C LEU A 287 -4.49 8.07 7.56
N ASP A 288 -5.08 6.87 7.56
CA ASP A 288 -5.04 5.93 6.43
C ASP A 288 -6.27 6.15 5.52
N VAL A 289 -6.12 7.01 4.52
CA VAL A 289 -7.21 7.37 3.59
C VAL A 289 -7.82 6.15 2.89
N PRO A 290 -7.04 5.22 2.28
CA PRO A 290 -7.60 3.98 1.75
C PRO A 290 -8.47 3.20 2.73
N SER A 291 -8.03 3.05 3.98
CA SER A 291 -8.82 2.38 5.02
C SER A 291 -10.09 3.15 5.37
N LEU A 292 -10.02 4.49 5.48
CA LEU A 292 -11.17 5.36 5.69
C LEU A 292 -12.22 5.20 4.59
N LEU A 293 -11.79 5.13 3.33
CA LEU A 293 -12.68 4.94 2.17
C LEU A 293 -13.26 3.52 2.08
N GLY A 294 -12.60 2.55 2.71
CA GLY A 294 -13.02 1.15 2.77
C GLY A 294 -14.12 0.87 3.80
N ILE A 295 -14.29 1.74 4.80
CA ILE A 295 -15.29 1.59 5.87
C ILE A 295 -16.68 1.82 5.26
N ARG A 296 -17.47 0.74 5.16
CA ARG A 296 -18.79 0.73 4.49
C ARG A 296 -19.94 1.18 5.38
N SER A 297 -19.76 1.24 6.70
CA SER A 297 -20.77 1.78 7.61
C SER A 297 -20.20 2.04 9.01
N TYR A 298 -20.92 2.84 9.80
CA TYR A 298 -20.69 3.12 11.22
C TYR A 298 -20.61 1.85 12.11
N LEU A 299 -21.11 0.71 11.62
CA LEU A 299 -21.22 -0.55 12.38
C LEU A 299 -19.88 -1.29 12.54
N ASP A 300 -18.99 -1.19 11.55
CA ASP A 300 -17.75 -1.99 11.53
C ASP A 300 -16.70 -1.48 12.55
N LEU A 301 -16.64 -0.17 12.83
CA LEU A 301 -15.73 0.36 13.85
C LEU A 301 -16.20 0.11 15.28
N LYS A 302 -17.51 0.08 15.53
CA LYS A 302 -18.03 -0.21 16.87
C LYS A 302 -17.69 -1.63 17.33
N GLN A 303 -17.57 -2.57 16.39
CA GLN A 303 -17.09 -3.94 16.67
C GLN A 303 -15.56 -4.04 16.76
N ALA A 304 -14.81 -3.15 16.09
CA ALA A 304 -13.35 -3.15 16.14
C ALA A 304 -12.77 -2.42 17.38
N LEU A 305 -13.52 -1.47 17.95
CA LEU A 305 -13.14 -0.68 19.13
C LEU A 305 -13.72 -1.20 20.46
N SER A 306 -14.54 -2.26 20.42
CA SER A 306 -15.06 -3.00 21.60
C SER A 306 -14.25 -4.26 21.87
#